data_AF-A0A1M5E582-F1
#
_entry.id   AF-A0A1M5E582-F1
#
_cell.length_a   1.000
_cell.length_b   1.000
_cell.length_c   1.000
_cell.angle_alpha   90.00
_cell.angle_beta   90.00
_cell.angle_gamma   90.00
#
_symmetry.space_group_name_H-M   'P 1'
#
loop_
_entity.id
_entity.type
_entity.pdbx_description
1 polymer ?
#
loop_
_entity_poly.entity_id
_entity_poly.type
_entity_poly.pdbx_seq_one_letter_code
_entity_poly.pdbx_strand_id
1 'polypeptide(L)'
;MSLKKIQIESLLSEHEVDFSPVQSNESEQFKRLWLVAYAARVKKETGVWIHNRFRWHGFSYGFQSAVSGSDALTAYQSQWQAPYVIFDEEDTWAYHCTSEKYPDLTSSRADIYVAHHNMKWTMVFTHEQPHIGPYLAFKSKNVD
;
A
#
# COMPACT_ATOMS: atom_id res chain seq x y z
N MET A 1 11.81 17.14 8.29
CA MET A 1 10.88 16.39 7.41
C MET A 1 11.68 15.30 6.72
N SER A 2 11.21 14.05 6.68
CA SER A 2 11.98 12.92 6.12
C SER A 2 12.20 13.09 4.60
N LEU A 3 13.39 12.77 4.10
CA LEU A 3 13.72 12.83 2.66
C LEU A 3 12.76 11.97 1.82
N LYS A 4 12.36 10.80 2.34
CA LYS A 4 11.38 9.91 1.70
C LYS A 4 10.02 10.61 1.50
N LYS A 5 9.56 11.36 2.49
CA LYS A 5 8.27 12.08 2.44
C LYS A 5 8.27 13.14 1.32
N ILE A 6 9.35 13.95 1.24
CA ILE A 6 9.50 14.99 0.22
C ILE A 6 9.51 14.37 -1.18
N GLN A 7 10.23 13.26 -1.36
CA GLN A 7 10.27 12.53 -2.62
C GLN A 7 8.86 12.05 -3.04
N ILE A 8 8.08 11.49 -2.11
CA ILE A 8 6.71 11.04 -2.40
C ILE A 8 5.81 12.22 -2.75
N GLU A 9 5.85 13.33 -2.01
CA GLU A 9 5.05 14.51 -2.35
C GLU A 9 5.38 15.06 -3.75
N SER A 10 6.65 15.02 -4.18
CA SER A 10 7.06 15.37 -5.55
C SER A 10 6.43 14.43 -6.57
N LEU A 11 6.54 13.12 -6.36
CA LEU A 11 5.96 12.11 -7.26
C LEU A 11 4.43 12.26 -7.34
N LEU A 12 3.75 12.49 -6.22
CA LEU A 12 2.30 12.72 -6.22
C LEU A 12 1.93 13.96 -7.05
N SER A 13 2.70 15.04 -6.93
CA SER A 13 2.49 16.26 -7.72
C SER A 13 2.75 16.04 -9.22
N GLU A 14 3.82 15.30 -9.56
CA GLU A 14 4.14 14.90 -10.94
C GLU A 14 3.06 14.02 -11.58
N HIS A 15 2.38 13.21 -10.76
CA HIS A 15 1.27 12.36 -11.16
C HIS A 15 -0.10 13.04 -11.09
N GLU A 16 -0.15 14.36 -10.88
CA GLU A 16 -1.40 15.14 -10.78
C GLU A 16 -2.36 14.58 -9.72
N VAL A 17 -1.80 14.11 -8.60
CA VAL A 17 -2.58 13.61 -7.46
C VAL A 17 -2.91 14.78 -6.54
N ASP A 18 -4.19 14.96 -6.26
CA ASP A 18 -4.64 15.80 -5.15
C ASP A 18 -4.43 15.02 -3.86
N PHE A 19 -3.64 15.57 -2.92
CA PHE A 19 -3.36 14.92 -1.66
C PHE A 19 -3.46 15.85 -0.45
N SER A 20 -3.87 15.30 0.69
CA SER A 20 -3.94 16.00 1.97
C SER A 20 -3.52 15.08 3.13
N PRO A 21 -2.80 15.59 4.15
CA PRO A 21 -2.30 14.75 5.23
C PRO A 21 -3.45 14.15 6.05
N VAL A 22 -3.34 12.87 6.40
CA VAL A 22 -4.28 12.17 7.28
C VAL A 22 -3.96 12.52 8.74
N GLN A 23 -4.99 12.75 9.56
CA GLN A 23 -4.81 12.97 11.00
C GLN A 23 -4.34 11.69 11.71
N SER A 24 -3.58 11.82 12.80
CA SER A 24 -2.94 10.66 13.45
C SER A 24 -3.93 9.57 13.90
N ASN A 25 -5.07 9.95 14.48
CA ASN A 25 -6.12 9.02 14.91
C ASN A 25 -6.74 8.26 13.73
N GLU A 26 -6.99 8.95 12.62
CA GLU A 26 -7.52 8.36 11.39
C GLU A 26 -6.48 7.44 10.74
N SER A 27 -5.21 7.85 10.72
CA SER A 27 -4.10 7.02 10.22
C SER A 27 -3.99 5.72 11.02
N GLU A 28 -4.08 5.77 12.36
CA GLU A 28 -4.10 4.56 13.20
C GLU A 28 -5.27 3.63 12.88
N GLN A 29 -6.47 4.18 12.70
CA GLN A 29 -7.64 3.40 12.32
C GLN A 29 -7.46 2.75 10.95
N PHE A 30 -6.99 3.52 9.97
CA PHE A 30 -6.75 3.05 8.61
C PHE A 30 -5.74 1.90 8.58
N LYS A 31 -4.62 2.04 9.31
CA LYS A 31 -3.61 0.99 9.41
C LYS A 31 -4.14 -0.29 10.04
N ARG A 32 -4.97 -0.19 11.08
CA ARG A 32 -5.64 -1.36 11.67
C ARG A 32 -6.53 -2.05 10.64
N LEU A 33 -7.31 -1.29 9.89
CA LEU A 33 -8.17 -1.83 8.83
C LEU A 33 -7.34 -2.50 7.73
N TRP A 34 -6.20 -1.94 7.35
CA TRP A 34 -5.28 -2.52 6.37
C TRP A 34 -4.72 -3.85 6.88
N LEU A 35 -4.22 -3.90 8.12
CA LEU A 35 -3.69 -5.14 8.72
C LEU A 35 -4.77 -6.23 8.78
N VAL A 36 -6.00 -5.89 9.16
CA VAL A 36 -7.12 -6.84 9.16
C VAL A 36 -7.44 -7.33 7.74
N ALA A 37 -7.39 -6.46 6.73
CA ALA A 37 -7.72 -6.81 5.36
C ALA A 37 -6.66 -7.69 4.67
N TYR A 38 -5.37 -7.44 4.93
CA TYR A 38 -4.27 -8.02 4.14
C TYR A 38 -3.24 -8.81 4.95
N ALA A 39 -3.22 -8.69 6.28
CA ALA A 39 -2.27 -9.39 7.16
C ALA A 39 -2.94 -10.35 8.15
N ALA A 40 -4.26 -10.59 8.04
CA ALA A 40 -4.97 -11.51 8.92
C ALA A 40 -4.37 -12.93 8.90
N ARG A 41 -3.99 -13.44 7.72
CA ARG A 41 -3.32 -14.75 7.61
C ARG A 41 -1.91 -14.75 8.20
N VAL A 42 -1.16 -13.66 8.05
CA VAL A 42 0.13 -13.49 8.75
C VAL A 42 -0.07 -13.63 10.26
N LYS A 43 -1.07 -12.93 10.81
CA LYS A 43 -1.41 -13.01 12.24
C LYS A 43 -1.82 -14.41 12.67
N LYS A 44 -2.65 -15.08 11.88
CA LYS A 44 -3.13 -16.44 12.15
C LYS A 44 -1.99 -17.46 12.16
N GLU A 45 -1.08 -17.38 11.19
CA GLU A 45 -0.05 -18.41 10.96
C GLU A 45 1.24 -18.15 11.76
N THR A 46 1.56 -16.89 12.06
CA THR A 46 2.83 -16.51 12.72
C THR A 46 2.66 -15.95 14.14
N GLY A 47 1.42 -15.65 14.55
CA GLY A 47 1.13 -15.01 15.84
C GLY A 47 1.41 -13.51 15.91
N VAL A 48 1.99 -12.89 14.86
CA VAL A 48 2.27 -11.45 14.77
C VAL A 48 1.66 -10.86 13.50
N TRP A 49 1.35 -9.55 13.49
CA TRP A 49 0.75 -8.90 12.33
C TRP A 49 1.75 -8.59 11.20
N ILE A 50 3.04 -8.54 11.51
CA ILE A 50 4.11 -8.18 10.59
C ILE A 50 5.16 -9.29 10.62
N HIS A 51 5.36 -9.97 9.51
CA HIS A 51 6.34 -11.05 9.38
C HIS A 51 7.69 -10.49 8.95
N ASN A 52 8.78 -10.91 9.62
CA ASN A 52 10.14 -10.51 9.25
C ASN A 52 10.33 -8.99 9.01
N ARG A 53 9.75 -8.16 9.89
CA ARG A 53 9.88 -6.68 9.95
C ARG A 53 9.10 -5.84 8.94
N PHE A 54 8.62 -6.40 7.83
CA PHE A 54 7.92 -5.63 6.80
C PHE A 54 6.50 -6.14 6.55
N ARG A 55 5.50 -5.25 6.46
CA ARG A 55 4.11 -5.68 6.17
C ARG A 55 4.01 -6.36 4.81
N TRP A 56 4.77 -5.89 3.82
CA TRP A 56 4.77 -6.46 2.47
C TRP A 56 5.29 -7.90 2.40
N HIS A 57 5.97 -8.40 3.44
CA HIS A 57 6.31 -9.83 3.54
C HIS A 57 5.08 -10.74 3.59
N GLY A 58 3.92 -10.23 4.00
CA GLY A 58 2.65 -10.97 3.87
C GLY A 58 2.38 -11.42 2.44
N PHE A 59 2.79 -10.63 1.44
CA PHE A 59 2.62 -10.94 0.03
C PHE A 59 3.77 -11.81 -0.50
N SER A 60 5.03 -11.45 -0.22
CA SER A 60 6.19 -12.19 -0.75
C SER A 60 6.33 -13.61 -0.21
N TYR A 61 5.90 -13.86 1.04
CA TYR A 61 5.86 -15.20 1.65
C TYR A 61 4.55 -15.94 1.36
N GLY A 62 3.62 -15.35 0.59
CA GLY A 62 2.39 -16.02 0.15
C GLY A 62 1.28 -16.16 1.21
N PHE A 63 1.37 -15.44 2.34
CA PHE A 63 0.29 -15.41 3.33
C PHE A 63 -0.98 -14.76 2.77
N GLN A 64 -0.81 -13.71 1.95
CA GLN A 64 -1.88 -13.01 1.24
C GLN A 64 -1.66 -13.14 -0.27
N SER A 65 -2.67 -13.60 -0.99
CA SER A 65 -2.62 -13.70 -2.45
C SER A 65 -2.47 -12.31 -3.08
N ALA A 66 -1.52 -12.18 -4.00
CA ALA A 66 -1.24 -10.96 -4.73
C ALA A 66 -0.73 -11.25 -6.14
N VAL A 67 -1.03 -10.35 -7.06
CA VAL A 67 -0.30 -10.22 -8.34
C VAL A 67 1.00 -9.47 -8.04
N SER A 68 2.10 -9.78 -8.74
CA SER A 68 3.39 -9.12 -8.54
C SER A 68 3.99 -8.54 -9.83
N GLY A 69 4.99 -7.66 -9.69
CA GLY A 69 5.79 -7.18 -10.82
C GLY A 69 5.02 -6.26 -11.77
N SER A 70 5.33 -6.36 -13.06
CA SER A 70 4.66 -5.58 -14.13
C SER A 70 3.16 -5.86 -14.22
N ASP A 71 2.75 -7.09 -13.91
CA ASP A 71 1.34 -7.50 -13.97
C ASP A 71 0.55 -6.82 -12.85
N ALA A 72 1.15 -6.66 -11.67
CA ALA A 72 0.56 -5.90 -10.56
C ALA A 72 0.35 -4.44 -10.95
N LEU A 73 1.36 -3.81 -11.57
CA LEU A 73 1.27 -2.42 -12.02
C LEU A 73 0.19 -2.24 -13.09
N THR A 74 0.13 -3.15 -14.07
CA THR A 74 -0.89 -3.11 -15.14
C THR A 74 -2.31 -3.26 -14.56
N ALA A 75 -2.51 -4.22 -13.66
CA ALA A 75 -3.79 -4.44 -13.01
C ALA A 75 -4.18 -3.25 -12.11
N TYR A 76 -3.22 -2.65 -11.40
CA TYR A 76 -3.42 -1.47 -10.56
C TYR A 76 -3.84 -0.25 -11.38
N GLN A 77 -3.18 0.01 -12.51
CA GLN A 77 -3.53 1.09 -13.44
C GLN A 77 -4.88 0.89 -14.13
N SER A 78 -5.43 -0.33 -14.08
CA SER A 78 -6.75 -0.67 -14.64
C SER A 78 -7.88 -0.63 -13.61
N GLN A 79 -7.60 -0.25 -12.36
CA GLN A 79 -8.63 -0.14 -11.33
C GLN A 79 -9.56 1.05 -11.58
N TRP A 80 -10.83 0.90 -11.20
CA TRP A 80 -11.82 1.98 -11.27
C TRP A 80 -11.43 3.12 -10.34
N GLN A 81 -11.54 4.36 -10.84
CA GLN A 81 -11.25 5.57 -10.08
C GLN A 81 -12.08 5.63 -8.79
N ALA A 82 -11.39 5.88 -7.68
CA ALA A 82 -11.97 6.06 -6.36
C ALA A 82 -10.92 6.69 -5.44
N PRO A 83 -11.34 7.37 -4.35
CA PRO A 83 -10.43 7.84 -3.32
C PRO A 83 -9.60 6.72 -2.72
N TYR A 84 -8.39 7.05 -2.30
CA TYR A 84 -7.42 6.12 -1.75
C TYR A 84 -6.52 6.80 -0.73
N VAL A 85 -5.77 6.01 0.01
CA VAL A 85 -4.81 6.48 1.00
C VAL A 85 -3.42 5.96 0.65
N ILE A 86 -2.42 6.83 0.73
CA ILE A 86 -1.01 6.45 0.61
C ILE A 86 -0.33 6.60 1.97
N PHE A 87 0.46 5.63 2.39
CA PHE A 87 1.21 5.66 3.65
C PHE A 87 2.54 4.90 3.55
N ASP A 88 3.48 5.21 4.43
CA ASP A 88 4.78 4.54 4.51
C ASP A 88 4.77 3.32 5.44
N GLU A 89 5.77 2.45 5.28
CA GLU A 89 5.98 1.32 6.18
C GLU A 89 6.27 1.75 7.62
N GLU A 90 6.94 2.87 7.83
CA GLU A 90 7.34 3.30 9.17
C GLU A 90 6.24 4.07 9.92
N ASP A 91 5.03 4.19 9.36
CA ASP A 91 3.88 4.91 9.92
C ASP A 91 4.15 6.38 10.23
N THR A 92 5.11 7.00 9.52
CA THR A 92 5.51 8.38 9.77
C THR A 92 4.63 9.41 9.06
N TRP A 93 3.93 9.01 7.99
CA TRP A 93 2.99 9.87 7.27
C TRP A 93 1.93 9.06 6.53
N ALA A 94 0.80 9.70 6.26
CA ALA A 94 -0.24 9.19 5.38
C ALA A 94 -0.97 10.35 4.68
N TYR A 95 -1.49 10.10 3.49
CA TYR A 95 -2.27 11.07 2.71
C TYR A 95 -3.57 10.47 2.21
N HIS A 96 -4.65 11.25 2.31
CA HIS A 96 -5.83 11.07 1.48
C HIS A 96 -5.52 11.55 0.08
N CYS A 97 -5.87 10.76 -0.92
CA CYS A 97 -5.55 11.02 -2.30
C CYS A 97 -6.74 10.82 -3.24
N THR A 98 -6.81 11.66 -4.27
CA THR A 98 -7.68 11.53 -5.43
C THR A 98 -6.92 11.90 -6.69
N SER A 99 -7.16 11.18 -7.78
CA SER A 99 -6.55 11.44 -9.08
C SER A 99 -7.36 10.77 -10.18
N GLU A 100 -7.16 11.14 -11.44
CA GLU A 100 -7.75 10.42 -12.59
C GLU A 100 -7.10 9.05 -12.81
N LYS A 101 -5.80 8.95 -12.54
CA LYS A 101 -5.03 7.71 -12.60
C LYS A 101 -4.23 7.52 -11.33
N TYR A 102 -4.14 6.28 -10.87
CA TYR A 102 -3.36 5.97 -9.69
C TYR A 102 -1.85 6.16 -9.97
N PRO A 103 -1.07 6.73 -9.03
CA PRO A 103 0.34 7.04 -9.28
C PRO A 103 1.20 5.78 -9.36
N ASP A 104 2.17 5.76 -10.28
CA ASP A 104 3.21 4.73 -10.32
C ASP A 104 4.40 5.19 -9.48
N LEU A 105 4.58 4.55 -8.31
CA LEU A 105 5.64 4.91 -7.36
C LEU A 105 6.86 4.00 -7.47
N THR A 106 7.01 3.24 -8.56
CA THR A 106 8.13 2.32 -8.78
C THR A 106 9.50 3.02 -8.70
N SER A 107 9.59 4.27 -9.15
CA SER A 107 10.83 5.07 -9.10
C SER A 107 11.24 5.47 -7.68
N SER A 108 10.32 5.42 -6.71
CA SER A 108 10.60 5.82 -5.32
C SER A 108 11.59 4.88 -4.62
N ARG A 109 11.60 3.58 -5.00
CA ARG A 109 12.34 2.52 -4.31
C ARG A 109 12.17 2.57 -2.78
N ALA A 110 10.95 2.85 -2.34
CA ALA A 110 10.56 2.90 -0.94
C ALA A 110 9.41 1.92 -0.66
N ASP A 111 9.25 1.55 0.60
CA ASP A 111 8.11 0.72 1.04
C ASP A 111 6.87 1.59 1.22
N ILE A 112 6.05 1.65 0.18
CA ILE A 112 4.89 2.54 0.09
C ILE A 112 3.63 1.73 -0.22
N TYR A 113 2.57 2.04 0.51
CA TYR A 113 1.29 1.38 0.38
C TYR A 113 0.28 2.35 -0.19
N VAL A 114 -0.40 1.94 -1.26
CA VAL A 114 -1.54 2.64 -1.84
C VAL A 114 -2.76 1.75 -1.63
N ALA A 115 -3.71 2.19 -0.81
CA ALA A 115 -4.87 1.37 -0.45
C ALA A 115 -6.18 2.09 -0.77
N HIS A 116 -7.08 1.38 -1.43
CA HIS A 116 -8.42 1.88 -1.72
C HIS A 116 -9.15 2.28 -0.43
N HIS A 117 -9.93 3.37 -0.42
CA HIS A 117 -10.51 3.95 0.80
C HIS A 117 -11.36 2.98 1.66
N ASN A 118 -11.88 1.90 1.06
CA ASN A 118 -12.66 0.84 1.73
C ASN A 118 -11.96 -0.53 1.75
N MET A 119 -10.64 -0.56 1.51
CA MET A 119 -9.82 -1.77 1.48
C MET A 119 -10.26 -2.81 0.45
N LYS A 120 -10.81 -2.42 -0.71
CA LYS A 120 -11.08 -3.38 -1.80
C LYS A 120 -9.79 -3.97 -2.38
N TRP A 121 -8.76 -3.15 -2.51
CA TRP A 121 -7.43 -3.53 -2.95
C TRP A 121 -6.35 -2.67 -2.28
N THR A 122 -5.12 -3.19 -2.29
CA THR A 122 -3.90 -2.46 -1.95
C THR A 122 -2.82 -2.76 -2.98
N MET A 123 -2.15 -1.71 -3.44
CA MET A 123 -0.91 -1.77 -4.19
C MET A 123 0.24 -1.47 -3.22
N VAL A 124 1.32 -2.23 -3.31
CA VAL A 124 2.45 -2.15 -2.38
C VAL A 124 3.73 -2.09 -3.18
N PHE A 125 4.36 -0.91 -3.17
CA PHE A 125 5.68 -0.69 -3.70
C PHE A 125 6.70 -1.03 -2.62
N THR A 126 7.83 -1.61 -3.03
CA THR A 126 8.87 -2.10 -2.12
C THR A 126 10.21 -1.54 -2.51
N HIS A 127 11.08 -1.34 -1.52
CA HIS A 127 12.45 -0.88 -1.76
C HIS A 127 13.31 -1.89 -2.53
N GLU A 128 12.87 -3.15 -2.61
CA GLU A 128 13.54 -4.25 -3.31
C GLU A 128 13.13 -4.41 -4.79
N GLN A 129 12.27 -3.52 -5.32
CA GLN A 129 11.95 -3.50 -6.75
C GLN A 129 13.22 -3.25 -7.60
N PRO A 130 13.38 -3.92 -8.75
CA PRO A 130 12.38 -4.73 -9.46
C PRO A 130 12.38 -6.23 -9.10
N HIS A 131 13.22 -6.68 -8.17
CA HIS A 131 13.38 -8.12 -7.90
C HIS A 131 12.23 -8.68 -7.06
N ILE A 132 11.70 -7.88 -6.14
CA ILE A 132 10.62 -8.23 -5.23
C ILE A 132 9.63 -7.07 -5.27
N GLY A 133 8.35 -7.40 -5.48
CA GLY A 133 7.29 -6.40 -5.69
C GLY A 133 7.28 -5.76 -7.08
N PRO A 134 6.40 -4.76 -7.32
CA PRO A 134 5.35 -4.35 -6.41
C PRO A 134 4.26 -5.44 -6.33
N TYR A 135 3.35 -5.34 -5.37
CA TYR A 135 2.26 -6.29 -5.16
C TYR A 135 0.90 -5.61 -5.25
N LEU A 136 -0.02 -6.18 -6.02
CA LEU A 136 -1.43 -5.82 -5.98
C LEU A 136 -2.22 -6.96 -5.33
N ALA A 137 -2.87 -6.67 -4.22
CA ALA A 137 -3.74 -7.63 -3.52
C ALA A 137 -5.16 -7.10 -3.43
N PHE A 138 -6.13 -8.00 -3.56
CA PHE A 138 -7.54 -7.74 -3.30
C PHE A 138 -7.91 -8.28 -1.93
N LYS A 139 -8.78 -7.57 -1.22
CA LYS A 139 -9.27 -8.06 0.07
C LYS A 139 -10.00 -9.38 -0.13
N SER A 140 -9.55 -10.38 0.62
CA SER A 140 -10.16 -11.71 0.61
C SER A 140 -11.63 -11.61 0.99
N LYS A 141 -12.52 -12.22 0.20
CA LYS A 141 -13.97 -12.20 0.46
C LYS A 141 -14.38 -12.99 1.70
N ASN A 142 -13.48 -13.80 2.26
CA ASN A 142 -13.78 -14.70 3.35
C ASN A 142 -12.81 -14.48 4.51
N VAL A 143 -13.23 -13.67 5.48
CA VAL A 143 -12.75 -13.79 6.86
C VAL A 143 -14.02 -13.70 7.71
N ASP A 144 -14.75 -14.81 7.76
CA ASP A 144 -15.65 -15.13 8.87
C ASP A 144 -14.84 -15.85 9.96
#